data_AF-W2DVH9-F1
#
_entry.id   AF-W2DVH9-F1
#
_cell.length_a   1.000
_cell.length_b   1.000
_cell.length_c   1.000
_cell.angle_alpha   90.00
_cell.angle_beta   90.00
_cell.angle_gamma   90.00
#
_symmetry.space_group_name_H-M   'P 1'
#
loop_
_entity.id
_entity.type
_entity.pdbx_description
1 polymer ?
#
loop_
_entity_poly.entity_id
_entity_poly.type
_entity_poly.pdbx_seq_one_letter_code
_entity_poly.pdbx_strand_id
1 'polypeptide(L)'
;MHTTLVITVGLILLVLMLLIGQKLGVSRHILAYSFVAIWLGVAVVNGAVGVVTAGQPLVSELVIGSGVFGVPLVALALYLRA
;
A
#
# COMPACT_ATOMS: atom_id res chain seq x y z
N MET A 1 15.22 5.00 -6.47
CA MET A 1 15.20 3.69 -5.76
C MET A 1 14.40 3.69 -4.44
N HIS A 2 13.77 4.81 -4.03
CA HIS A 2 12.90 4.87 -2.85
C HIS A 2 11.51 4.26 -3.11
N THR A 3 10.84 4.68 -4.19
CA THR A 3 9.47 4.26 -4.53
C THR A 3 9.30 2.76 -4.71
N THR A 4 10.26 2.12 -5.37
CA THR A 4 10.29 0.66 -5.57
C THR A 4 10.35 -0.08 -4.23
N LEU A 5 11.14 0.42 -3.27
CA LEU A 5 11.24 -0.18 -1.94
C LEU A 5 9.91 -0.08 -1.20
N VAL A 6 9.27 1.09 -1.23
CA VAL A 6 7.95 1.30 -0.59
C VAL A 6 6.89 0.39 -1.20
N ILE A 7 6.84 0.26 -2.53
CA ILE A 7 5.92 -0.67 -3.20
C ILE A 7 6.19 -2.12 -2.76
N THR A 8 7.46 -2.54 -2.74
CA THR A 8 7.83 -3.89 -2.28
C THR A 8 7.40 -4.14 -0.85
N VAL A 9 7.59 -3.17 0.06
CA VAL A 9 7.10 -3.26 1.45
C VAL A 9 5.58 -3.43 1.49
N GLY A 10 4.85 -2.70 0.64
CA GLY A 10 3.39 -2.84 0.54
C GLY A 10 2.93 -4.21 0.08
N LEU A 11 3.61 -4.77 -0.91
CA LEU A 11 3.33 -6.12 -1.39
C LEU A 11 3.67 -7.18 -0.34
N ILE A 12 4.79 -7.03 0.38
CA ILE A 12 5.14 -7.92 1.49
C ILE A 12 4.09 -7.84 2.59
N LEU A 13 3.69 -6.63 2.99
CA LEU A 13 2.66 -6.41 3.99
C LEU A 13 1.32 -7.04 3.57
N LEU A 14 0.93 -6.86 2.30
CA LEU A 14 -0.28 -7.47 1.74
C LEU A 14 -0.22 -8.99 1.88
N VAL A 15 0.88 -9.62 1.44
CA VAL A 15 1.07 -11.07 1.53
C VAL A 15 1.01 -11.53 2.99
N LEU A 16 1.68 -10.83 3.91
CA LEU A 16 1.65 -11.17 5.33
C LEU A 16 0.24 -11.08 5.93
N MET A 17 -0.49 -9.99 5.66
CA MET A 17 -1.87 -9.84 6.13
C MET A 17 -2.77 -10.95 5.59
N LEU A 18 -2.67 -11.26 4.29
CA LEU A 18 -3.41 -12.35 3.65
C LEU A 18 -3.09 -13.71 4.28
N LEU A 19 -1.80 -14.07 4.40
CA LEU A 19 -1.40 -15.36 4.94
C LEU A 19 -1.79 -15.53 6.41
N ILE A 20 -1.58 -14.51 7.24
CA ILE A 20 -1.87 -14.57 8.67
C ILE A 20 -3.38 -14.55 8.89
N GLY A 21 -4.10 -13.62 8.27
CA GLY A 21 -5.53 -13.49 8.49
C GLY A 21 -6.33 -14.68 7.96
N GLN A 22 -5.89 -15.32 6.86
CA GLN A 22 -6.45 -16.59 6.42
C GLN A 22 -6.26 -17.70 7.47
N LYS A 23 -5.05 -17.83 8.04
CA LYS A 23 -4.76 -18.82 9.09
C LYS A 23 -5.56 -18.58 10.36
N LEU A 24 -5.93 -17.33 10.64
CA LEU A 24 -6.78 -16.94 11.76
C LEU A 24 -8.28 -17.04 11.46
N GLY A 25 -8.68 -17.45 10.25
CA GLY A 25 -10.09 -17.56 9.84
C GLY A 25 -10.79 -16.22 9.61
N VAL A 26 -10.05 -15.13 9.44
CA VAL A 26 -10.61 -13.80 9.19
C VAL A 26 -11.11 -13.72 7.75
N SER A 27 -12.27 -13.07 7.56
CA SER A 27 -12.87 -12.94 6.23
C SER A 27 -11.97 -12.13 5.27
N ARG A 28 -12.00 -12.50 3.99
CA ARG A 28 -11.24 -11.81 2.93
C ARG A 28 -11.58 -10.31 2.86
N HIS A 29 -12.83 -9.94 3.10
CA HIS A 29 -13.28 -8.54 3.10
C HIS A 29 -12.68 -7.73 4.25
N ILE A 30 -12.65 -8.28 5.47
CA ILE A 30 -12.05 -7.60 6.63
C ILE A 30 -10.56 -7.38 6.39
N LEU A 31 -9.86 -8.38 5.84
CA LEU A 31 -8.44 -8.26 5.48
C LEU A 31 -8.20 -7.19 4.43
N ALA A 32 -9.01 -7.20 3.37
CA ALA A 32 -8.91 -6.22 2.29
C ALA A 32 -9.12 -4.80 2.81
N TYR A 33 -10.18 -4.55 3.58
CA TYR A 33 -10.45 -3.23 4.14
C TYR A 33 -9.36 -2.78 5.12
N SER A 34 -8.89 -3.69 5.96
CA SER A 34 -7.81 -3.40 6.91
C SER A 34 -6.51 -3.04 6.17
N PHE A 35 -6.14 -3.81 5.15
CA PHE A 35 -4.97 -3.54 4.33
C PHE A 35 -5.10 -2.18 3.64
N VAL A 36 -6.24 -1.89 2.99
CA VAL A 36 -6.46 -0.62 2.30
C VAL A 36 -6.31 0.55 3.26
N ALA A 37 -6.91 0.47 4.45
CA ALA A 37 -6.84 1.53 5.46
C ALA A 37 -5.40 1.76 5.95
N ILE A 38 -4.69 0.69 6.31
CA ILE A 38 -3.29 0.75 6.78
C ILE A 38 -2.39 1.29 5.66
N TRP A 39 -2.52 0.75 4.46
CA TRP A 39 -1.66 1.09 3.33
C TRP A 39 -1.88 2.52 2.84
N LEU A 40 -3.12 3.00 2.86
CA LEU A 40 -3.43 4.40 2.56
C LEU A 40 -2.69 5.34 3.54
N GLY A 41 -2.74 5.03 4.83
CA GLY A 41 -2.02 5.80 5.86
C GLY A 41 -0.51 5.86 5.58
N VAL A 42 0.10 4.72 5.29
CA VAL A 42 1.54 4.63 4.96
C VAL A 42 1.87 5.42 3.69
N ALA A 43 1.06 5.30 2.63
CA ALA A 43 1.28 6.00 1.37
C ALA A 43 1.18 7.53 1.53
N VAL A 44 0.23 8.00 2.33
CA VAL A 44 0.08 9.44 2.64
C VAL A 44 1.27 9.94 3.43
N VAL A 45 1.70 9.23 4.47
CA VAL A 45 2.90 9.61 5.25
C VAL A 45 4.14 9.64 4.37
N ASN A 46 4.30 8.64 3.49
CA ASN A 46 5.41 8.60 2.55
C ASN A 46 5.44 9.81 1.62
N GLY A 47 4.30 10.18 1.02
CA GLY A 47 4.19 11.38 0.18
C GLY A 47 4.45 12.67 0.96
N ALA A 48 3.92 12.78 2.18
CA ALA A 48 4.15 13.93 3.04
C ALA A 48 5.65 14.10 3.40
N VAL A 49 6.35 13.00 3.70
CA VAL A 49 7.81 13.02 3.92
C VAL A 49 8.55 13.44 2.65
N GLY A 50 8.12 13.00 1.47
CA GLY A 50 8.68 13.44 0.18
C GLY A 50 8.57 14.96 -0.03
N VAL A 51 7.42 15.55 0.28
CA VAL A 51 7.23 17.01 0.19
C VAL A 51 8.04 17.75 1.24
N VAL A 52 7.92 17.37 2.52
CA VAL A 52 8.47 18.13 3.66
C VAL A 52 9.99 18.00 3.76
N THR A 53 10.52 16.80 3.58
CA THR A 53 11.93 16.51 3.83
C THR A 53 12.77 16.58 2.57
N ALA A 54 12.25 16.11 1.43
CA ALA A 54 12.98 16.09 0.17
C ALA A 54 12.68 17.30 -0.73
N GLY A 55 11.77 18.20 -0.32
CA GLY A 55 11.41 19.40 -1.06
C GLY A 55 10.76 19.11 -2.42
N GLN A 56 10.21 17.91 -2.60
CA GLN A 56 9.61 17.51 -3.87
C GLN A 56 8.29 18.28 -4.10
N PRO A 57 8.00 18.69 -5.34
CA PRO A 57 6.70 19.28 -5.66
C PRO A 57 5.55 18.35 -5.30
N LEU A 58 4.47 18.90 -4.73
CA LEU A 58 3.28 18.13 -4.34
C LEU A 58 2.71 17.30 -5.51
N VAL A 59 2.72 17.85 -6.73
CA VAL A 59 2.22 17.16 -7.92
C VAL A 59 3.07 15.93 -8.25
N SER A 60 4.39 16.02 -8.10
CA SER A 60 5.29 14.87 -8.29
C SER A 60 4.99 13.77 -7.26
N GLU A 61 4.85 14.14 -5.98
CA GLU A 61 4.53 13.20 -4.91
C GLU A 61 3.12 12.59 -5.05
N LEU A 62 2.15 13.31 -5.63
CA LEU A 62 0.83 12.77 -5.96
C LEU A 62 0.91 11.68 -7.04
N VAL A 63 1.69 11.90 -8.09
CA VAL A 63 1.88 10.91 -9.16
C VAL A 63 2.60 9.68 -8.62
N ILE A 64 3.67 9.89 -7.86
CA ILE A 64 4.45 8.82 -7.22
C ILE A 64 3.57 8.06 -6.21
N GLY A 65 2.87 8.79 -5.35
CA GLY A 65 1.95 8.26 -4.34
C GLY A 65 0.82 7.43 -4.95
N SER A 66 0.32 7.81 -6.12
CA SER A 66 -0.67 7.03 -6.88
C SER A 66 -0.13 5.66 -7.26
N GLY A 67 1.14 5.57 -7.67
CA GLY A 67 1.80 4.29 -7.93
C GLY A 67 2.06 3.48 -6.65
N VAL A 68 2.55 4.14 -5.59
CA VAL A 68 2.85 3.53 -4.30
C VAL A 68 1.60 2.90 -3.66
N PHE A 69 0.47 3.61 -3.70
CA PHE A 69 -0.80 3.11 -3.19
C PHE A 69 -1.46 2.14 -4.18
N GLY A 70 -1.47 2.48 -5.46
CA GLY A 70 -2.21 1.78 -6.51
C GLY A 70 -1.69 0.39 -6.80
N VAL A 71 -0.37 0.18 -6.85
CA VAL A 71 0.20 -1.13 -7.21
C VAL A 71 -0.22 -2.24 -6.23
N PRO A 72 -0.09 -2.07 -4.91
CA PRO A 72 -0.60 -3.06 -3.96
C PRO A 72 -2.12 -3.21 -3.98
N LEU A 73 -2.87 -2.14 -4.29
CA LEU A 73 -4.32 -2.21 -4.45
C LEU A 73 -4.73 -3.05 -5.66
N VAL A 74 -4.03 -2.92 -6.79
CA VAL A 74 -4.26 -3.76 -7.97
C VAL A 74 -3.96 -5.21 -7.64
N ALA A 75 -2.85 -5.49 -6.94
CA ALA A 75 -2.52 -6.84 -6.50
C ALA A 75 -3.63 -7.43 -5.59
N LEU A 76 -4.13 -6.67 -4.63
CA LEU A 76 -5.24 -7.07 -3.77
C LEU A 76 -6.53 -7.30 -4.60
N ALA A 77 -6.86 -6.42 -5.54
CA ALA A 77 -8.04 -6.54 -6.37
C ALA A 77 -7.99 -7.80 -7.26
N LEU A 78 -6.81 -8.10 -7.82
CA LEU A 78 -6.58 -9.34 -8.57
C LEU A 78 -6.74 -10.58 -7.68
N TYR A 79 -6.19 -10.53 -6.46
CA TYR A 79 -6.35 -11.61 -5.48
C TYR A 79 -7.82 -11.85 -5.07
N LEU A 80 -8.62 -10.80 -4.91
CA LEU A 80 -10.04 -10.92 -4.56
C LEU A 80 -10.90 -11.48 -5.70
N ARG A 81 -10.44 -11.38 -6.94
CA ARG A 81 -11.12 -11.92 -8.13
C ARG A 81 -10.78 -13.40 -8.39
N ALA A 82 -9.73 -13.93 -7.76
CA ALA A 82 -9.27 -15.31 -7.90
C ALA A 82 -9.94 -16.25 -6.87
#